data_AF-A0A7G9L8G9-F1
#
_entry.id   AF-A0A7G9L8G9-F1
#
_cell.length_a   1.000
_cell.length_b   1.000
_cell.length_c   1.000
_cell.angle_alpha   90.00
_cell.angle_beta   90.00
_cell.angle_gamma   90.00
#
_symmetry.space_group_name_H-M   'P 1'
#
loop_
_entity.id
_entity.type
_entity.pdbx_description
1 polymer ?
#
loop_
_entity_poly.entity_id
_entity_poly.type
_entity_poly.pdbx_seq_one_letter_code
_entity_poly.pdbx_strand_id
1 'polypeptide(L)' 'MDKLSEQYLKGFNYAYLLAEHNPKLIEQIIKTTNSNDFMLGLNDGKSSFDKKRVKSRTQEINKLLSKKQRSQDIDFER' A
#
# COMPACT_ATOMS: atom_id res chain seq x y z
N MET A 1 16.31 11.20 20.53
CA MET A 1 15.50 10.27 19.72
C MET A 1 14.13 10.25 20.35
N ASP A 2 13.15 10.91 19.73
CA ASP A 2 11.77 10.85 20.21
C ASP A 2 11.29 9.41 20.16
N LYS A 3 10.91 8.86 21.31
CA LYS A 3 10.44 7.48 21.41
C LYS A 3 9.09 7.41 20.72
N LEU A 4 9.03 6.71 19.59
CA LEU A 4 7.76 6.49 18.87
C LEU A 4 6.76 5.85 19.83
N SER A 5 5.55 6.41 19.88
CA SER A 5 4.47 5.91 20.73
C SER A 5 4.16 4.44 20.40
N GLU A 6 4.10 3.57 21.41
CA GLU A 6 3.73 2.16 21.22
C GLU A 6 2.33 2.04 20.60
N GLN A 7 1.44 2.98 20.91
CA GLN A 7 0.11 3.05 20.32
C GLN A 7 0.16 3.37 18.83
N TYR A 8 1.00 4.33 18.43
CA TYR A 8 1.22 4.61 17.01
C TYR A 8 1.71 3.38 16.26
N LEU A 9 2.73 2.68 16.80
CA LEU A 9 3.29 1.50 16.13
C LEU A 9 2.27 0.37 15.98
N LYS A 10 1.45 0.13 17.00
CA LYS A 10 0.35 -0.84 16.94
C LYS A 10 -0.68 -0.46 15.87
N GLY A 11 -1.13 0.80 15.87
CA GLY A 11 -2.06 1.32 14.87
C GLY A 11 -1.52 1.15 13.45
N PHE A 12 -0.27 1.51 13.23
CA PHE A 12 0.40 1.37 11.93
C PHE A 12 0.40 -0.07 11.43
N ASN A 13 0.88 -1.01 12.25
CA ASN A 13 0.98 -2.41 11.85
C ASN A 13 -0.41 -3.03 11.62
N TYR A 14 -1.39 -2.70 12.46
CA TYR A 14 -2.75 -3.22 12.32
C TYR A 14 -3.42 -2.72 11.05
N ALA A 15 -3.34 -1.42 10.76
CA ALA A 15 -3.92 -0.89 9.52
C ALA A 15 -3.24 -1.44 8.27
N TYR A 16 -1.92 -1.65 8.31
CA TYR A 16 -1.21 -2.24 7.18
C TYR A 16 -1.73 -3.65 6.87
N LEU A 17 -1.82 -4.52 7.89
CA LEU A 17 -2.31 -5.89 7.75
C LEU A 17 -3.80 -5.92 7.38
N LEU A 18 -4.61 -5.05 7.97
CA LEU A 18 -6.03 -4.94 7.62
C LEU A 18 -6.22 -4.43 6.19
N ALA A 19 -5.42 -3.49 5.71
CA ALA A 19 -5.50 -3.03 4.32
C ALA A 19 -5.16 -4.15 3.33
N GLU A 20 -4.28 -5.08 3.72
CA GLU A 20 -3.91 -6.27 2.94
C GLU A 20 -5.01 -7.34 2.91
N HIS A 21 -5.61 -7.65 4.05
CA HIS A 21 -6.53 -8.80 4.17
C HIS A 21 -8.02 -8.44 4.27
N ASN A 22 -8.35 -7.26 4.79
CA ASN A 22 -9.72 -6.80 5.00
C ASN A 22 -9.87 -5.27 4.80
N PRO A 23 -9.74 -4.77 3.56
CA PRO A 23 -9.71 -3.33 3.27
C PRO A 23 -11.00 -2.59 3.65
N LYS A 24 -12.16 -3.25 3.57
CA LYS A 24 -13.46 -2.65 3.95
C LYS A 24 -13.52 -2.33 5.45
N LEU A 25 -12.95 -3.21 6.29
CA LEU A 25 -12.95 -3.01 7.73
C LEU A 25 -12.09 -1.81 8.13
N ILE A 26 -10.89 -1.67 7.56
CA ILE A 26 -10.03 -0.51 7.90
C ILE A 26 -10.63 0.81 7.39
N GLU A 27 -11.33 0.81 6.26
CA GLU A 27 -12.06 1.98 5.77
C GLU A 27 -13.20 2.40 6.71
N GLN A 28 -13.85 1.46 7.40
CA GLN A 28 -14.87 1.76 8.40
C GLN A 28 -14.25 2.29 9.69
N ILE A 29 -13.14 1.70 10.15
CA ILE A 29 -12.45 2.10 11.39
C ILE A 29 -11.89 3.53 11.29
N ILE A 30 -11.26 3.87 10.16
CA ILE A 30 -10.60 5.17 9.98
C ILE A 30 -11.59 6.34 9.88
N LYS A 31 -12.88 6.08 9.58
CA LYS A 31 -13.93 7.11 9.56
C LYS A 31 -14.28 7.66 10.94
N THR A 32 -13.74 7.09 12.01
CA THR A 32 -13.98 7.57 13.38
C THR A 32 -13.21 8.86 13.65
N THR A 33 -13.84 9.81 14.38
CA THR A 33 -13.33 11.18 14.60
C THR A 33 -12.32 11.30 15.76
N ASN A 34 -11.84 10.18 16.30
CA ASN A 34 -10.92 10.22 17.44
C ASN A 34 -9.50 10.50 16.95
N SER A 35 -8.87 11.52 17.52
CA SER A 35 -7.47 11.85 17.25
C SER A 35 -6.60 11.40 18.42
N ASN A 36 -5.87 10.31 18.22
CA ASN A 36 -4.83 9.83 19.13
C ASN A 36 -3.73 9.13 18.33
N ASP A 37 -2.60 8.82 18.97
CA ASP A 37 -1.44 8.18 18.34
C ASP A 37 -1.79 6.90 17.60
N PHE A 38 -2.69 6.08 18.16
CA PHE A 38 -3.15 4.85 17.52
C PHE A 38 -3.90 5.13 16.21
N MET A 39 -4.79 6.12 16.21
CA MET A 39 -5.56 6.55 15.04
C MET A 39 -4.66 7.20 13.98
N LEU A 40 -3.62 7.95 14.37
CA LEU A 40 -2.58 8.43 13.45
C LEU A 40 -1.85 7.24 12.81
N GLY A 41 -1.42 6.27 13.62
CA GLY A 41 -0.81 5.03 13.14
C GLY A 41 -1.70 4.30 12.14
N LEU A 42 -2.99 4.15 12.41
CA LEU A 42 -3.92 3.48 11.49
C LEU A 42 -4.00 4.17 10.12
N ASN A 43 -4.07 5.51 10.10
CA ASN A 43 -4.10 6.28 8.87
C ASN A 43 -2.83 6.07 8.03
N ASP A 44 -1.67 6.18 8.68
CA ASP A 44 -0.37 6.06 8.01
C ASP A 44 -0.09 4.63 7.56
N GLY A 45 -0.48 3.63 8.35
CA GLY A 45 -0.36 2.21 7.99
C GLY A 45 -1.16 1.87 6.74
N LYS A 46 -2.42 2.32 6.66
CA LYS A 46 -3.25 2.15 5.45
C LYS A 46 -2.64 2.87 4.25
N SER A 47 -2.25 4.14 4.42
CA SER A 47 -1.64 4.95 3.36
C SER A 47 -0.36 4.32 2.82
N SER A 48 0.47 3.74 3.71
CA SER A 48 1.68 3.01 3.35
C SER A 48 1.39 1.78 2.49
N PHE A 49 0.39 0.97 2.87
CA PHE A 49 -0.05 -0.18 2.06
C PHE A 49 -0.57 0.27 0.68
N ASP A 50 -1.40 1.31 0.63
CA ASP A 50 -1.95 1.83 -0.63
C ASP A 50 -0.83 2.30 -1.57
N LYS A 51 0.18 3.01 -1.06
CA LYS A 51 1.37 3.42 -1.83
C LYS A 51 2.15 2.21 -2.36
N LYS A 52 2.37 1.18 -1.52
CA LYS A 52 3.05 -0.06 -1.94
C LYS A 52 2.27 -0.76 -3.05
N ARG A 53 0.95 -0.87 -2.91
CA ARG A 53 0.06 -1.51 -3.89
C ARG A 53 0.12 -0.82 -5.25
N VAL A 54 0.03 0.52 -5.26
CA VAL A 54 0.15 1.31 -6.50
C VAL A 54 1.53 1.11 -7.14
N LYS A 55 2.60 1.21 -6.35
CA LYS A 55 3.98 1.00 -6.84
C LYS A 55 4.16 -0.38 -7.47
N SER A 56 3.69 -1.44 -6.81
CA SER A 56 3.78 -2.81 -7.32
C SER A 56 3.02 -2.97 -8.63
N ARG A 57 1.81 -2.40 -8.73
CA ARG A 57 1.00 -2.47 -9.95
C ARG A 57 1.66 -1.73 -11.11
N THR A 58 2.25 -0.57 -10.87
CA THR A 58 2.99 0.19 -11.89
C THR A 58 4.20 -0.61 -12.40
N GLN A 59 4.95 -1.26 -11.51
CA GLN A 59 6.09 -2.10 -11.88
C GLN A 59 5.67 -3.28 -12.75
N GLU A 60 4.55 -3.92 -12.42
CA GLU A 60 4.00 -5.03 -13.21
C GLU A 60 3.58 -4.58 -14.61
N ILE A 61 2.87 -3.45 -14.71
CA ILE A 61 2.49 -2.85 -16.01
C ILE A 61 3.72 -2.58 -16.87
N ASN A 62 4.76 -1.95 -16.31
CA ASN A 62 6.00 -1.67 -17.04
C ASN A 62 6.70 -2.96 -17.51
N LYS A 63 6.66 -4.03 -16.71
CA LYS A 63 7.19 -5.35 -17.09
C LYS A 63 6.40 -5.99 -18.23
N LEU A 64 5.07 -5.84 -18.24
CA LEU A 64 4.23 -6.33 -19.34
C LEU A 64 4.47 -5.53 -20.63
N LEU A 65 4.58 -4.20 -20.54
CA LEU A 65 4.86 -3.34 -21.70
C LEU A 65 6.22 -3.63 -22.33
N SER A 66 7.27 -3.78 -21.52
CA SER A 66 8.62 -4.11 -22.03
C SER A 66 8.70 -5.49 -22.67
N LYS A 67 7.94 -6.48 -22.19
CA LYS A 67 7.83 -7.78 -22.85
C LYS A 67 7.14 -7.68 -24.21
N LYS A 68 6.06 -6.90 -24.31
CA LYS A 68 5.30 -6.71 -25.56
C LYS A 68 6.16 -6.05 -26.65
N GLN A 69 6.96 -5.05 -26.29
CA GLN A 69 7.89 -4.41 -27.23
C GLN A 69 8.91 -5.41 -27.79
N ARG A 70 9.54 -6.21 -26.91
CA ARG A 70 10.50 -7.25 -27.35
C ARG A 70 9.89 -8.29 -28.27
N SER A 71 8.63 -8.69 -28.06
CA SER A 71 7.97 -9.62 -28.98
C SER A 71 7.66 -9.00 -30.34
N GLN A 72 7.36 -7.70 -30.39
CA GLN A 72 7.13 -7.02 -31.68
C GLN A 72 8.43 -6.88 -32.48
N ASP A 73 9.55 -6.56 -31.84
CA ASP A 73 10.84 -6.44 -32.54
C ASP A 73 11.28 -7.77 -33.17
N ILE A 74 11.02 -8.91 -32.52
CA ILE A 74 11.35 -10.26 -33.04
C ILE A 74 10.52 -10.61 -34.27
N ASP A 75 9.26 -10.18 -34.34
CA ASP A 75 8.36 -10.48 -35.47
C ASP A 75 8.70 -9.68 -36.73
N PHE A 76 9.47 -8.58 -36.62
CA PHE A 76 9.93 -7.78 -37.76
C PHE A 76 11.31 -8.21 -38.30
N GLU A 77 11.99 -9.18 -37.67
CA GLU A 77 13.30 -9.71 -38.12
C GLU A 77 13.21 -11.04 -38.92
N ARG A 78 12.01 -11.47 -39.32
CA ARG A 78 11.77 -12.64 -40.20
C ARG A 78 11.22 -12.23 -41.56
#